data_AF-A9PIH0-F1
#
_entry.id   AF-A9PIH0-F1
#
_cell.length_a   1.000
_cell.length_b   1.000
_cell.length_c   1.000
_cell.angle_alpha   90.00
_cell.angle_beta   90.00
_cell.angle_gamma   90.00
#
_symmetry.space_group_name_H-M   'P 1'
#
loop_
_entity.id
_entity.type
_entity.pdbx_description
1 polymer ?
#
loop_
_entity_poly.entity_id
_entity_poly.type
_entity_poly.pdbx_seq_one_letter_code
_entity_poly.pdbx_strand_id
1 'polypeptide(L)'
;MNTNYLAQLTAEPSLSLLLQQADIPIEENILLCLVDIWLDKIDNASSDQKKTFGLALSIILTLRLPQVVDKLDQILSVCTSVILGANDDLTEEESSGDNMSSSKFHGEGVIPSREYRKRQIKFSDPIKRWSLENSVRENLQTCATLHGESFNSAISRMHPAAFAQLKQALKMP
;
A
#
# COMPACT_ATOMS: atom_id res chain seq x y z
N MET A 1 -15.18 -3.72 2.91
CA MET A 1 -14.24 -4.29 3.91
C MET A 1 -15.05 -5.03 4.97
N ASN A 2 -14.71 -6.28 5.32
CA ASN A 2 -15.47 -7.06 6.30
C ASN A 2 -15.12 -6.55 7.72
N THR A 3 -15.90 -5.59 8.22
CA THR A 3 -15.68 -4.94 9.53
C THR A 3 -15.70 -5.92 10.71
N ASN A 4 -16.28 -7.11 10.52
CA ASN A 4 -16.33 -8.14 11.57
C ASN A 4 -14.95 -8.74 11.87
N TYR A 5 -14.05 -8.83 10.89
CA TYR A 5 -12.73 -9.44 11.10
C TYR A 5 -11.81 -8.55 11.93
N LEU A 6 -11.85 -7.23 11.68
CA LEU A 6 -11.11 -6.25 12.49
C LEU A 6 -11.62 -6.24 13.93
N ALA A 7 -12.93 -6.24 14.13
CA ALA A 7 -13.54 -6.30 15.46
C ALA A 7 -13.12 -7.58 16.22
N GLN A 8 -13.03 -8.72 15.52
CA GLN A 8 -12.54 -9.98 16.08
C GLN A 8 -11.05 -9.91 16.47
N LEU A 9 -10.20 -9.32 15.61
CA LEU A 9 -8.77 -9.15 15.91
C LEU A 9 -8.54 -8.23 17.11
N THR A 10 -9.24 -7.11 17.18
CA THR A 10 -9.10 -6.16 18.30
C THR A 10 -9.71 -6.67 19.60
N ALA A 11 -10.65 -7.63 19.53
CA ALA A 11 -11.20 -8.29 20.71
C ALA A 11 -10.25 -9.34 21.30
N GLU A 12 -9.14 -9.66 20.63
CA GLU A 12 -8.17 -10.64 21.12
C GLU A 12 -7.30 -10.00 22.24
N PRO A 13 -7.32 -10.54 23.46
CA PRO A 13 -6.59 -9.96 24.60
C PRO A 13 -5.06 -10.07 24.45
N SER A 14 -4.60 -11.07 23.69
CA SER A 14 -3.18 -11.26 23.32
C SER A 14 -2.64 -10.09 22.52
N LEU A 15 -3.43 -9.59 21.56
CA LEU A 15 -3.08 -8.45 20.72
C LEU A 15 -2.97 -7.17 21.55
N SER A 16 -3.93 -6.93 22.45
CA SER A 16 -3.89 -5.77 23.36
C SER A 16 -2.63 -5.79 24.24
N LEU A 17 -2.27 -6.94 24.80
CA LEU A 17 -1.07 -7.09 25.62
C LEU A 17 0.22 -6.86 24.82
N LEU A 18 0.30 -7.36 23.59
CA LEU A 18 1.44 -7.16 22.70
C LEU A 18 1.58 -5.70 22.26
N LEU A 19 0.47 -5.03 21.95
CA LEU A 19 0.49 -3.60 21.61
C LEU A 19 0.96 -2.75 22.79
N GLN A 20 0.51 -3.06 24.01
CA GLN A 20 0.98 -2.38 25.22
C GLN A 20 2.48 -2.59 25.45
N GLN A 21 3.00 -3.80 25.18
CA GLN A 21 4.43 -4.10 25.26
C GLN A 21 5.25 -3.37 24.18
N ALA A 22 4.64 -3.07 23.04
CA ALA A 22 5.24 -2.29 21.96
C ALA A 22 5.09 -0.76 22.16
N ASP A 23 4.60 -0.33 23.33
CA ASP A 23 4.35 1.08 23.68
C ASP A 23 3.36 1.79 22.72
N ILE A 24 2.42 1.03 22.16
CA ILE A 24 1.37 1.57 21.29
C ILE A 24 0.17 1.97 22.16
N PRO A 25 -0.24 3.25 22.16
CA PRO A 25 -1.36 3.72 22.98
C PRO A 25 -2.68 3.08 22.51
N ILE A 26 -3.27 2.24 23.38
CA ILE A 26 -4.51 1.49 23.08
C ILE A 26 -5.74 2.42 23.03
N GLU A 27 -5.63 3.64 23.56
CA GLU A 27 -6.67 4.68 23.47
C GLU A 27 -6.81 5.23 22.05
N GLU A 28 -5.76 5.14 21.22
CA GLU A 28 -5.78 5.56 19.83
C GLU A 28 -6.24 4.42 18.92
N ASN A 29 -6.87 4.77 17.79
CA ASN A 29 -7.30 3.77 16.84
C ASN A 29 -6.06 3.09 16.23
N ILE A 30 -5.88 1.79 16.51
CA ILE A 30 -4.71 0.99 16.06
C ILE A 30 -4.42 1.16 14.57
N LEU A 31 -5.45 1.34 13.72
CA LEU A 31 -5.28 1.57 12.29
C LEU A 31 -4.59 2.90 12.00
N LEU A 32 -4.85 3.94 12.77
CA LEU A 32 -4.17 5.23 12.65
C LEU A 32 -2.72 5.14 13.15
N CYS A 33 -2.44 4.34 14.18
CA CYS A 33 -1.07 4.06 14.60
C CYS A 33 -0.28 3.35 13.48
N LEU A 34 -0.92 2.39 12.79
CA LEU A 34 -0.32 1.73 11.63
C LEU A 34 -0.06 2.70 10.47
N VAL A 35 -0.97 3.65 10.24
CA VAL A 35 -0.75 4.74 9.27
C VAL A 35 0.52 5.50 9.60
N ASP A 36 0.70 5.90 10.87
CA ASP A 36 1.90 6.64 11.29
C ASP A 36 3.18 5.83 11.11
N ILE A 37 3.15 4.53 11.42
CA ILE A 37 4.28 3.62 11.17
C ILE A 37 4.59 3.50 9.68
N TRP A 38 3.57 3.38 8.82
CA TRP A 38 3.78 3.28 7.38
C TRP A 38 4.32 4.59 6.79
N LEU A 39 3.82 5.73 7.26
CA LEU A 39 4.31 7.05 6.85
C LEU A 39 5.77 7.27 7.27
N ASP A 40 6.16 6.85 8.49
CA ASP A 40 7.55 6.93 8.97
C ASP A 40 8.52 6.00 8.22
N LYS A 41 8.07 4.77 7.90
CA LYS A 41 8.93 3.75 7.31
C LYS A 41 9.03 3.78 5.79
N ILE A 42 8.18 4.55 5.10
CA ILE A 42 8.07 4.49 3.64
C ILE A 42 9.40 4.78 2.93
N ASP A 43 10.17 5.76 3.40
CA ASP A 43 11.39 6.20 2.72
C ASP A 43 12.48 5.11 2.70
N ASN A 44 12.54 4.33 3.79
CA ASN A 44 13.50 3.25 3.99
C ASN A 44 13.03 1.90 3.43
N ALA A 45 11.80 1.83 2.91
CA ALA A 45 11.21 0.59 2.41
C ALA A 45 11.68 0.25 0.99
N SER A 46 11.69 -1.05 0.64
CA SER A 46 11.95 -1.49 -0.73
C SER A 46 10.82 -1.09 -1.68
N SER A 47 11.05 -1.10 -3.00
CA SER A 47 10.03 -0.72 -4.00
C SER A 47 8.73 -1.54 -3.86
N ASP A 48 8.83 -2.86 -3.69
CA ASP A 48 7.69 -3.75 -3.45
C ASP A 48 6.95 -3.38 -2.13
N GLN A 49 7.67 -3.00 -1.08
CA GLN A 49 7.07 -2.57 0.20
C GLN A 49 6.43 -1.19 0.09
N LYS A 50 7.05 -0.24 -0.62
CA LYS A 50 6.50 1.09 -0.89
C LYS A 50 5.14 0.99 -1.59
N LYS A 51 5.04 0.12 -2.61
CA LYS A 51 3.77 -0.17 -3.27
C LYS A 51 2.74 -0.76 -2.31
N THR A 52 3.15 -1.68 -1.44
CA THR A 52 2.28 -2.30 -0.44
C THR A 52 1.75 -1.28 0.57
N PHE A 53 2.62 -0.43 1.10
CA PHE A 53 2.24 0.64 2.02
C PHE A 53 1.32 1.65 1.34
N GLY A 54 1.62 2.07 0.11
CA GLY A 54 0.72 2.92 -0.67
C GLY A 54 -0.66 2.31 -0.86
N LEU A 55 -0.75 1.02 -1.17
CA LEU A 55 -2.04 0.33 -1.30
C LEU A 55 -2.79 0.27 0.03
N ALA A 56 -2.09 -0.01 1.14
CA ALA A 56 -2.68 -0.01 2.47
C ALA A 56 -3.22 1.38 2.84
N LEU A 57 -2.40 2.43 2.66
CA LEU A 57 -2.78 3.83 2.91
C LEU A 57 -3.95 4.28 2.02
N SER A 58 -3.99 3.82 0.77
CA SER A 58 -5.14 4.02 -0.12
C SER A 58 -6.42 3.41 0.45
N ILE A 59 -6.36 2.19 0.99
CA ILE A 59 -7.51 1.55 1.62
C ILE A 59 -7.96 2.31 2.89
N ILE A 60 -7.02 2.86 3.66
CA ILE A 60 -7.33 3.67 4.86
C ILE A 60 -8.24 4.86 4.51
N LEU A 61 -8.13 5.43 3.31
CA LEU A 61 -9.01 6.52 2.85
C LEU A 61 -10.50 6.11 2.83
N THR A 62 -10.81 4.81 2.78
CA THR A 62 -12.19 4.30 2.77
C THR A 62 -12.78 4.09 4.17
N LEU A 63 -12.01 4.37 5.23
CA LEU A 63 -12.50 4.23 6.60
C LEU A 63 -13.40 5.41 6.98
N ARG A 64 -14.48 5.10 7.72
CA ARG A 64 -15.41 6.09 8.29
C ARG A 64 -14.88 6.71 9.59
N LEU A 65 -13.61 7.10 9.58
CA LEU A 65 -12.92 7.70 10.71
C LEU A 65 -12.56 9.15 10.35
N PRO A 66 -13.07 10.17 11.06
CA PRO A 66 -12.79 11.57 10.75
C PRO A 66 -11.28 11.90 10.74
N GLN A 67 -10.49 11.22 11.59
CA GLN A 67 -9.05 11.41 11.70
C GLN A 67 -8.28 11.06 10.42
N VAL A 68 -8.88 10.28 9.52
CA VAL A 68 -8.28 9.99 8.20
C VAL A 68 -8.14 11.27 7.37
N VAL A 69 -9.08 12.20 7.52
CA VAL A 69 -9.06 13.50 6.82
C VAL A 69 -7.90 14.37 7.31
N ASP A 70 -7.52 14.27 8.58
CA ASP A 70 -6.40 15.03 9.16
C ASP A 70 -5.04 14.57 8.60
N LYS A 71 -4.94 13.29 8.21
CA LYS A 71 -3.74 12.69 7.60
C LYS A 71 -3.81 12.65 6.07
N LEU A 72 -4.86 13.20 5.46
CA LEU A 72 -5.12 13.09 4.02
C LEU A 72 -3.95 13.58 3.17
N ASP A 73 -3.39 14.74 3.48
CA ASP A 73 -2.26 15.33 2.76
C ASP A 73 -1.02 14.40 2.79
N GLN A 74 -0.67 13.89 3.98
CA GLN A 74 0.48 12.98 4.15
C GLN A 74 0.28 11.67 3.39
N ILE A 75 -0.92 11.09 3.48
CA ILE A 75 -1.29 9.86 2.76
C ILE A 75 -1.16 10.07 1.24
N LEU A 76 -1.72 11.17 0.72
CA LEU A 76 -1.72 11.44 -0.71
C LEU A 76 -0.34 11.83 -1.22
N SER A 77 0.46 12.55 -0.44
CA SER A 77 1.86 12.86 -0.74
C SER A 77 2.68 11.58 -0.92
N VAL A 78 2.58 10.64 0.04
CA VAL A 78 3.26 9.34 -0.05
C VAL A 78 2.80 8.55 -1.26
N CYS A 79 1.49 8.40 -1.47
CA CYS A 79 0.96 7.70 -2.63
C CYS A 79 1.44 8.31 -3.95
N THR A 80 1.48 9.65 -4.04
CA THR A 80 1.98 10.39 -5.20
C THR A 80 3.45 10.10 -5.44
N SER A 81 4.29 10.15 -4.40
CA SER A 81 5.72 9.84 -4.51
C SER A 81 5.96 8.41 -4.96
N VAL A 82 5.20 7.44 -4.45
CA VAL A 82 5.34 6.03 -4.84
C VAL A 82 4.89 5.83 -6.29
N ILE A 83 3.81 6.48 -6.74
CA ILE A 83 3.33 6.38 -8.13
C ILE A 83 4.35 6.98 -9.10
N LEU A 84 4.88 8.17 -8.79
CA LEU A 84 5.83 8.85 -9.66
C LEU A 84 7.20 8.15 -9.67
N GLY A 85 7.69 7.69 -8.51
CA GLY A 85 8.95 6.96 -8.41
C GLY A 85 8.91 5.54 -9.00
N ALA A 86 7.74 4.88 -9.01
CA ALA A 86 7.61 3.55 -9.61
C ALA A 86 7.82 3.53 -11.13
N ASN A 87 7.70 4.65 -11.83
CA ASN A 87 8.01 4.74 -13.25
C ASN A 87 9.51 4.67 -13.55
N ASP A 88 10.37 5.05 -12.59
CA ASP A 88 11.82 5.02 -12.76
C ASP A 88 12.38 3.59 -12.57
N ASP A 89 11.87 2.84 -11.59
CA ASP A 89 12.33 1.47 -11.27
C ASP A 89 12.00 0.41 -12.34
N LEU A 90 10.98 0.63 -13.18
CA LEU A 90 10.60 -0.32 -14.24
C LEU A 90 11.65 -0.47 -15.34
N THR A 91 12.67 0.40 -15.37
CA THR A 91 13.74 0.38 -16.38
C THR A 91 14.97 -0.43 -15.99
N GLU A 92 15.12 -0.83 -14.72
CA GLU A 92 16.37 -1.41 -14.19
C GLU A 92 16.30 -2.92 -13.89
N GLU A 93 15.11 -3.54 -13.81
CA GLU A 93 14.95 -4.94 -13.34
C GLU A 93 14.94 -6.01 -14.46
N GLU A 94 15.26 -5.64 -15.71
CA GLU A 94 15.46 -6.61 -16.81
C GLU A 94 16.94 -6.87 -17.13
N SER A 95 17.82 -6.88 -16.11
CA SER A 95 19.16 -7.45 -16.30
C SER A 95 19.08 -8.98 -16.31
N SER A 96 18.89 -9.52 -17.51
CA SER A 96 18.99 -10.95 -17.85
C SER A 96 20.36 -11.50 -17.49
N GLY A 97 20.51 -11.99 -16.25
CA GLY A 97 21.63 -12.82 -15.83
C GLY A 97 21.50 -14.21 -16.41
N ASP A 98 22.04 -14.41 -17.60
CA ASP A 98 22.24 -15.72 -18.22
C ASP A 98 23.37 -16.51 -17.54
N ASN A 99 23.25 -17.84 -17.66
CA ASN A 99 24.26 -18.91 -17.49
C ASN A 99 24.49 -19.46 -16.05
N MET A 100 24.55 -20.78 -15.80
CA MET A 100 24.86 -21.94 -16.65
C MET A 100 24.29 -23.25 -16.06
N SER A 101 24.16 -24.24 -16.93
CA SER A 101 23.47 -25.54 -16.81
C SER A 101 24.14 -26.60 -15.92
N SER A 102 23.38 -27.58 -15.39
CA SER A 102 23.62 -29.05 -15.61
C SER A 102 22.77 -29.96 -14.70
N SER A 103 21.94 -30.84 -15.28
CA SER A 103 22.07 -32.32 -15.18
C SER A 103 20.83 -33.02 -15.75
N LYS A 104 21.06 -33.93 -16.69
CA LYS A 104 20.09 -34.88 -17.26
C LYS A 104 19.48 -35.75 -16.15
N PHE A 105 18.16 -35.85 -16.09
CA PHE A 105 17.48 -37.05 -15.57
C PHE A 105 16.22 -37.34 -16.41
N HIS A 106 16.20 -38.51 -17.04
CA HIS A 106 15.03 -39.13 -17.65
C HIS A 106 14.12 -39.71 -16.56
N GLY A 107 12.80 -39.58 -16.73
CA GLY A 107 11.79 -40.32 -15.96
C GLY A 107 10.68 -39.42 -15.41
N GLU A 108 9.45 -39.67 -15.87
CA GLU A 108 8.14 -39.28 -15.33
C GLU A 108 7.95 -37.85 -14.76
N GLY A 109 7.14 -37.07 -15.48
CA GLY A 109 6.55 -35.83 -14.99
C GLY A 109 7.53 -34.67 -14.97
N VAL A 110 7.34 -33.70 -15.87
CA VAL A 110 8.06 -32.42 -15.80
C VAL A 110 7.62 -31.69 -14.53
N ILE A 111 8.29 -31.96 -13.40
CA ILE A 111 8.10 -31.19 -12.17
C ILE A 111 8.65 -29.79 -12.48
N PRO A 112 7.82 -28.73 -12.46
CA PRO A 112 8.32 -27.41 -12.76
C PRO A 112 9.40 -27.03 -11.74
N SER A 113 10.54 -26.56 -12.25
CA SER A 113 11.70 -26.23 -11.43
C SER A 113 11.30 -25.28 -10.30
N ARG A 114 12.00 -25.36 -9.16
CA ARG A 114 11.73 -24.48 -8.00
C ARG A 114 11.75 -23.00 -8.40
N GLU A 115 12.63 -22.61 -9.34
CA GLU A 115 12.66 -21.28 -9.96
C GLU A 115 11.35 -20.95 -10.68
N TYR A 116 10.85 -21.85 -11.52
CA TYR A 116 9.63 -21.63 -12.30
C TYR A 116 8.41 -21.48 -11.39
N ARG A 117 8.31 -22.30 -10.32
CA ARG A 117 7.25 -22.14 -9.31
C ARG A 117 7.36 -20.83 -8.56
N LYS A 118 8.57 -20.39 -8.15
CA LYS A 118 8.79 -19.08 -7.52
C LYS A 118 8.36 -17.93 -8.45
N ARG A 119 8.71 -17.99 -9.74
CA ARG A 119 8.27 -17.00 -10.73
C ARG A 119 6.75 -16.99 -10.87
N GLN A 120 6.10 -18.14 -10.99
CA GLN A 120 4.63 -18.22 -11.06
C GLN A 120 3.93 -17.65 -9.82
N ILE A 121 4.47 -17.90 -8.62
CA ILE A 121 3.92 -17.33 -7.38
C ILE A 121 4.09 -15.81 -7.39
N LYS A 122 5.26 -15.29 -7.80
CA LYS A 122 5.47 -13.83 -7.96
C LYS A 122 4.50 -13.20 -8.97
N PHE A 123 4.24 -13.83 -10.11
CA PHE A 123 3.28 -13.35 -11.11
C PHE A 123 1.81 -13.48 -10.67
N SER A 124 1.56 -14.34 -9.68
CA SER A 124 0.23 -14.52 -9.09
C SER A 124 -0.02 -13.55 -7.93
N ASP A 125 0.99 -12.78 -7.51
CA ASP A 125 0.86 -11.83 -6.42
C ASP A 125 -0.15 -10.72 -6.77
N PRO A 126 -1.26 -10.61 -6.01
CA PRO A 126 -2.26 -9.56 -6.22
C PRO A 126 -1.68 -8.15 -6.12
N ILE A 127 -0.66 -7.93 -5.28
CA ILE A 127 -0.01 -6.63 -5.08
C ILE A 127 0.68 -6.19 -6.36
N LYS A 128 1.27 -7.12 -7.12
CA LYS A 128 1.91 -6.81 -8.41
C LYS A 128 0.87 -6.45 -9.47
N ARG A 129 -0.30 -7.09 -9.46
CA ARG A 129 -1.38 -6.85 -10.42
C ARG A 129 -2.19 -5.59 -10.13
N TRP A 130 -2.32 -5.19 -8.87
CA TRP A 130 -3.07 -3.99 -8.51
C TRP A 130 -2.29 -2.73 -8.83
N SER A 131 -2.99 -1.79 -9.49
CA SER A 131 -2.49 -0.46 -9.76
C SER A 131 -2.75 0.43 -8.55
N LEU A 132 -1.68 0.97 -7.96
CA LEU A 132 -1.79 1.95 -6.89
C LEU A 132 -2.52 3.20 -7.36
N GLU A 133 -2.24 3.66 -8.58
CA GLU A 133 -2.90 4.80 -9.21
C GLU A 133 -4.43 4.65 -9.22
N ASN A 134 -4.93 3.52 -9.72
CA ASN A 134 -6.38 3.27 -9.79
C ASN A 134 -6.98 3.15 -8.39
N SER A 135 -6.30 2.44 -7.49
CA SER A 135 -6.75 2.28 -6.12
C SER A 135 -6.90 3.62 -5.40
N VAL A 136 -5.89 4.50 -5.50
CA VAL A 136 -5.93 5.82 -4.87
C VAL A 136 -7.05 6.66 -5.48
N ARG A 137 -7.23 6.63 -6.81
CA ARG A 137 -8.31 7.38 -7.48
C ARG A 137 -9.69 6.97 -6.96
N GLU A 138 -9.97 5.68 -6.94
CA GLU A 138 -11.27 5.12 -6.51
C GLU A 138 -11.52 5.34 -5.01
N ASN A 139 -10.49 5.11 -4.19
CA ASN A 139 -10.61 5.28 -2.74
C ASN A 139 -10.67 6.75 -2.33
N LEU A 140 -10.02 7.66 -3.06
CA LEU A 140 -10.15 9.10 -2.85
C LEU A 140 -11.57 9.58 -3.14
N GLN A 141 -12.18 9.08 -4.20
CA GLN A 141 -13.60 9.37 -4.49
C GLN A 141 -14.50 8.84 -3.36
N THR A 142 -14.22 7.64 -2.87
CA THR A 142 -14.94 7.07 -1.72
C THR A 142 -14.76 7.95 -0.47
N CYS A 143 -13.53 8.38 -0.17
CA CYS A 143 -13.23 9.28 0.94
C CYS A 143 -14.03 10.59 0.85
N ALA A 144 -14.09 11.19 -0.35
CA ALA A 144 -14.90 12.37 -0.61
C ALA A 144 -16.39 12.14 -0.30
N THR A 145 -16.94 10.99 -0.70
CA THR A 145 -18.35 10.65 -0.42
C THR A 145 -18.62 10.39 1.08
N LEU A 146 -17.64 9.89 1.82
CA LEU A 146 -17.78 9.57 3.24
C LEU A 146 -17.68 10.80 4.15
N HIS A 147 -16.78 11.73 3.81
CA HIS A 147 -16.41 12.85 4.69
C HIS A 147 -16.88 14.22 4.19
N GLY A 148 -17.39 14.33 2.96
CA GLY A 148 -18.09 15.51 2.44
C GLY A 148 -17.31 16.81 2.57
N GLU A 149 -17.85 17.77 3.31
CA GLU A 149 -17.25 19.11 3.49
C GLU A 149 -15.88 19.08 4.18
N SER A 150 -15.69 18.17 5.16
CA SER A 150 -14.40 18.02 5.84
C SER A 150 -13.30 17.61 4.85
N PHE A 151 -13.63 16.71 3.93
CA PHE A 151 -12.72 16.33 2.84
C PHE A 151 -12.41 17.52 1.92
N ASN A 152 -13.42 18.26 1.47
CA ASN A 152 -13.23 19.41 0.60
C ASN A 152 -12.36 20.49 1.25
N SER A 153 -12.54 20.72 2.56
CA SER A 153 -11.72 21.64 3.35
C SER A 153 -10.28 21.14 3.52
N ALA A 154 -10.06 19.82 3.67
CA ALA A 154 -8.71 19.27 3.73
C ALA A 154 -7.98 19.37 2.38
N ILE A 155 -8.65 19.03 1.28
CA ILE A 155 -8.08 19.14 -0.07
C ILE A 155 -7.75 20.61 -0.42
N SER A 156 -8.61 21.57 -0.04
CA SER A 156 -8.36 22.98 -0.34
C SER A 156 -7.22 23.59 0.47
N ARG A 157 -6.89 23.02 1.64
CA ARG A 157 -5.73 23.42 2.45
C ARG A 157 -4.41 22.82 1.94
N MET A 158 -4.47 21.80 1.09
CA MET A 158 -3.27 21.16 0.55
C MET A 158 -2.48 22.13 -0.32
N HIS A 159 -1.15 22.05 -0.27
CA HIS A 159 -0.30 22.96 -1.02
C HIS A 159 -0.53 22.81 -2.55
N PRO A 160 -0.70 23.90 -3.33
CA PRO A 160 -1.07 23.82 -4.74
C PRO A 160 -0.13 22.97 -5.60
N ALA A 161 1.17 22.98 -5.31
CA ALA A 161 2.15 22.16 -6.02
C ALA A 161 1.98 20.66 -5.74
N ALA A 162 1.70 20.29 -4.48
CA ALA A 162 1.43 18.90 -4.11
C ALA A 162 0.13 18.40 -4.75
N PHE A 163 -0.90 19.25 -4.81
CA PHE A 163 -2.14 18.94 -5.50
C PHE A 163 -1.94 18.77 -7.02
N ALA A 164 -1.10 19.59 -7.65
CA ALA A 164 -0.76 19.43 -9.07
C ALA A 164 -0.02 18.11 -9.34
N GLN A 165 0.94 17.75 -8.48
CA GLN A 165 1.64 16.46 -8.56
C GLN A 165 0.69 15.28 -8.37
N LEU A 166 -0.24 15.37 -7.41
CA LEU A 166 -1.28 14.36 -7.20
C LEU A 166 -2.14 14.20 -8.46
N LYS A 167 -2.60 15.30 -9.06
CA LYS A 167 -3.37 15.26 -10.30
C LYS A 167 -2.59 14.60 -11.43
N GLN A 168 -1.31 14.94 -11.58
CA GLN A 168 -0.43 14.33 -12.56
C GLN A 168 -0.28 12.82 -12.32
N ALA A 169 0.02 12.42 -11.08
CA ALA A 169 0.21 11.01 -10.71
C ALA A 169 -1.08 10.19 -10.93
N LEU A 170 -2.24 10.76 -10.62
CA LEU A 170 -3.54 10.10 -10.78
C LEU A 170 -4.16 10.31 -12.16
N LYS A 171 -3.46 10.93 -13.11
CA LYS A 171 -3.97 11.26 -14.46
C LYS A 171 -5.35 11.92 -14.42
N MET A 172 -5.55 12.81 -13.45
CA MET A 172 -6.80 13.55 -13.29
C MET A 172 -6.77 14.79 -14.21
N PRO A 173 -7.94 15.18 -14.75
CA PRO A 173 -8.08 16.41 -15.53
C PRO A 173 -7.85 17.69 -14.70
#